data_AF-A0A4Y2EKJ7-F1
#
_entry.id   AF-A0A4Y2EKJ7-F1
#
_cell.length_a   1.000
_cell.length_b   1.000
_cell.length_c   1.000
_cell.angle_alpha   90.00
_cell.angle_beta   90.00
_cell.angle_gamma   90.00
#
_symmetry.space_group_name_H-M   'P 1'
#
loop_
_entity.id
_entity.type
_entity.pdbx_description
1 polymer ?
#
loop_
_entity_poly.entity_id
_entity_poly.type
_entity_poly.pdbx_seq_one_letter_code
_entity_poly.pdbx_strand_id
1 'polypeptide(L)'
;MVTHESTFTREGMFNSHNFYVWSEENPHATRTRAAQERFSVNVWAGIVGDHLVLPYLLPEHLTGANNLIFLQQVLLQLLDDAHVSAAIRSSMWF
;
A
#
# COMPACT_ATOMS: atom_id res chain seq x y z
N MET A 1 -11.99 12.10 -4.76
CA MET A 1 -11.28 10.86 -4.40
C MET A 1 -9.96 11.23 -3.76
N VAL A 2 -9.58 10.55 -2.67
CA VAL A 2 -8.23 10.66 -2.10
C VAL A 2 -7.50 9.35 -2.37
N THR A 3 -6.27 9.42 -2.81
CA THR A 3 -5.44 8.26 -3.13
C THR A 3 -4.12 8.35 -2.38
N HIS A 4 -3.53 7.19 -2.08
CA HIS A 4 -2.21 7.14 -1.49
C HIS A 4 -1.43 5.94 -2.01
N GLU A 5 -0.12 6.11 -2.13
CA GLU A 5 0.82 5.06 -2.43
C GLU A 5 1.74 4.84 -1.23
N SER A 6 2.01 3.58 -0.88
CA SER A 6 2.91 3.24 0.22
C SER A 6 3.81 2.08 -0.15
N THR A 7 5.09 2.23 0.16
CA THR A 7 6.10 1.19 -0.04
C THR A 7 6.36 0.44 1.25
N PHE A 8 6.19 -0.87 1.21
CA PHE A 8 6.54 -1.78 2.29
C PHE A 8 7.83 -2.50 1.93
N THR A 9 8.85 -2.39 2.78
CA THR A 9 10.13 -3.06 2.57
C THR A 9 10.23 -4.30 3.46
N ARG A 10 11.12 -5.23 3.11
CA ARG A 10 11.47 -6.40 3.96
C ARG A 10 11.77 -6.01 5.41
N GLU A 11 12.42 -4.89 5.61
CA GLU A 11 12.83 -4.41 6.93
C GLU A 11 11.68 -3.77 7.72
N GLY A 12 10.57 -3.48 7.04
CA GLY A 12 9.41 -2.81 7.59
C GLY A 12 9.72 -1.44 8.19
N MET A 13 8.74 -0.88 8.88
CA MET A 13 8.97 0.24 9.78
C MET A 13 9.20 -0.31 11.18
N PHE A 14 10.40 -0.14 11.70
CA PHE A 14 10.74 -0.62 13.04
C PHE A 14 10.96 0.52 14.00
N ASN A 15 10.21 0.46 15.10
CA ASN A 15 10.37 1.33 16.25
C ASN A 15 10.86 0.49 17.44
N SER A 16 12.09 0.73 17.89
CA SER A 16 12.65 0.05 19.07
C SER A 16 11.87 0.33 20.34
N HIS A 17 11.20 1.48 20.44
CA HIS A 17 10.37 1.82 21.60
C HIS A 17 9.13 0.94 21.72
N ASN A 18 8.60 0.48 20.58
CA ASN A 18 7.43 -0.41 20.53
C ASN A 18 7.80 -1.89 20.42
N PHE A 19 9.10 -2.23 20.44
CA PHE A 19 9.57 -3.60 20.30
C PHE A 19 9.64 -4.26 21.68
N TYR A 20 8.54 -4.93 22.05
CA TYR A 20 8.45 -5.68 23.30
C TYR A 20 8.63 -7.18 23.06
N VAL A 21 9.50 -7.80 23.86
CA VAL A 21 9.69 -9.25 23.90
C VAL A 21 9.35 -9.71 25.31
N TRP A 22 8.34 -10.57 25.43
CA TRP A 22 7.94 -11.16 26.70
C TRP A 22 8.82 -12.36 27.03
N SER A 23 9.41 -12.36 28.21
CA SER A 23 10.26 -13.43 28.73
C SER A 23 10.29 -13.35 30.26
N GLU A 24 10.47 -14.50 30.93
CA GLU A 24 10.58 -14.56 32.40
C GLU A 24 11.89 -13.91 32.89
N GLU A 25 12.95 -13.97 32.08
CA GLU A 25 14.24 -13.29 32.30
C GLU A 25 14.56 -12.34 31.14
N ASN A 26 15.42 -11.33 31.35
CA ASN A 26 15.77 -10.35 30.33
C ASN A 26 16.33 -11.03 29.06
N PRO A 27 15.63 -10.99 27.91
CA PRO A 27 16.02 -11.75 26.74
C PRO A 27 17.20 -11.13 25.98
N HIS A 28 17.69 -9.95 26.40
CA HIS A 28 18.69 -9.17 25.65
C HIS A 28 18.35 -9.07 24.17
N ALA A 29 17.06 -8.82 23.89
CA ALA A 29 16.51 -8.98 22.56
C ALA A 29 17.20 -8.05 21.56
N THR A 30 17.74 -8.65 20.51
CA THR A 30 18.33 -7.95 19.37
C THR A 30 17.55 -8.30 18.11
N ARG A 31 17.60 -7.41 17.12
CA ARG A 31 16.99 -7.63 15.82
C ARG A 31 18.06 -7.51 14.74
N THR A 32 18.23 -8.57 13.96
CA THR A 32 19.04 -8.55 12.75
C THR A 32 18.43 -7.56 11.75
N ARG A 33 19.27 -6.72 11.15
CA ARG A 33 18.91 -5.74 10.12
C ARG A 33 19.84 -5.88 8.92
N ALA A 34 19.50 -5.18 7.84
CA ALA A 34 20.30 -5.10 6.62
C ALA A 34 20.45 -6.46 5.95
N ALA A 35 19.30 -7.09 5.66
CA ALA A 35 19.28 -8.25 4.78
C ALA A 35 19.97 -7.93 3.45
N GLN A 36 20.83 -8.86 3.00
CA GLN A 36 21.55 -8.73 1.72
C GLN A 36 20.57 -8.71 0.55
N GLU A 37 19.55 -9.58 0.61
CA GLU A 37 18.44 -9.57 -0.32
C GLU A 37 17.38 -8.57 0.14
N ARG A 38 17.20 -7.52 -0.66
CA ARG A 38 16.23 -6.45 -0.45
C ARG A 38 15.04 -6.68 -1.39
N PHE A 39 13.84 -6.54 -0.86
CA PHE A 39 12.62 -6.44 -1.66
C PHE A 39 11.73 -5.37 -1.07
N SER A 40 10.88 -4.81 -1.94
CA SER A 40 9.83 -3.87 -1.57
C SER A 40 8.55 -4.16 -2.35
N VAL A 41 7.42 -3.84 -1.75
CA VAL A 41 6.10 -3.93 -2.37
C VAL A 41 5.47 -2.55 -2.32
N ASN A 42 5.13 -2.02 -3.48
CA ASN A 42 4.37 -0.77 -3.59
C ASN A 42 2.89 -1.10 -3.60
N VAL A 43 2.14 -0.37 -2.79
CA VAL A 43 0.70 -0.58 -2.60
C VAL A 43 -0.01 0.72 -2.86
N TRP A 44 -1.05 0.69 -3.67
CA TRP A 44 -1.97 1.80 -3.88
C TRP A 44 -3.28 1.54 -3.15
N ALA A 45 -3.87 2.56 -2.53
CA ALA A 45 -5.23 2.50 -2.02
C ALA A 45 -5.95 3.83 -2.26
N GLY A 46 -7.27 3.76 -2.36
CA GLY A 46 -8.11 4.93 -2.62
C GLY A 46 -9.35 4.96 -1.74
N ILE A 47 -9.83 6.16 -1.45
CA ILE A 47 -11.11 6.41 -0.78
C ILE A 47 -11.94 7.34 -1.66
N VAL A 48 -13.20 6.94 -1.92
CA VAL A 48 -14.17 7.71 -2.69
C VAL A 48 -15.46 7.85 -1.87
N GLY A 49 -15.68 9.01 -1.26
CA GLY A 49 -16.76 9.16 -0.29
C GLY A 49 -16.58 8.16 0.86
N ASP A 50 -17.59 7.33 1.09
CA ASP A 50 -17.57 6.28 2.12
C ASP A 50 -17.08 4.92 1.59
N HIS A 51 -16.63 4.86 0.32
CA HIS A 51 -16.15 3.64 -0.32
C HIS A 51 -14.63 3.54 -0.19
N LEU A 52 -14.17 2.46 0.47
CA LEU A 52 -12.78 2.06 0.46
C LEU A 52 -12.48 1.24 -0.79
N VAL A 53 -11.58 1.73 -1.64
CA VAL A 53 -11.01 0.97 -2.74
C VAL A 53 -9.84 0.18 -2.21
N LEU A 54 -9.96 -1.15 -2.25
CA LEU A 54 -9.02 -2.05 -1.61
C LEU A 54 -7.58 -1.86 -2.13
N PRO A 55 -6.58 -2.21 -1.31
CA PRO A 55 -5.18 -2.07 -1.69
C PRO A 55 -4.85 -2.88 -2.96
N TYR A 56 -4.19 -2.24 -3.91
CA TYR A 56 -3.68 -2.85 -5.14
C TYR A 56 -2.16 -2.88 -5.13
N LEU A 57 -1.59 -4.04 -5.48
CA LEU A 57 -0.13 -4.19 -5.59
C LEU A 57 0.36 -3.55 -6.89
N LEU A 58 1.12 -2.48 -6.76
CA LEU A 58 1.76 -1.82 -7.87
C LEU A 58 3.02 -2.59 -8.31
N PRO A 59 3.45 -2.45 -9.57
CA PRO A 59 4.75 -2.92 -10.01
C PRO A 59 5.87 -2.32 -9.15
N GLU A 60 6.96 -3.09 -8.98
CA GLU A 60 8.14 -2.66 -8.21
C GLU A 60 8.72 -1.33 -8.76
N HIS A 61 8.70 -1.17 -10.08
CA HIS A 61 9.10 0.07 -10.76
C HIS A 61 7.89 0.79 -11.35
N LEU A 62 7.47 1.88 -10.69
CA LEU A 62 6.43 2.76 -11.17
C LEU A 62 6.99 3.68 -12.28
N THR A 63 6.89 3.24 -13.53
CA THR A 63 7.16 4.09 -14.69
C THR A 63 5.90 4.88 -15.06
N GLY A 64 6.05 5.98 -15.78
CA GLY A 64 4.88 6.73 -16.30
C GLY A 64 3.97 5.85 -17.17
N ALA A 65 4.54 4.92 -17.94
CA ALA A 65 3.78 3.97 -18.75
C ALA A 65 2.97 2.98 -17.88
N ASN A 66 3.59 2.38 -16.86
CA ASN A 66 2.91 1.45 -15.96
C ASN A 66 1.84 2.17 -15.12
N ASN A 67 2.11 3.42 -14.72
CA ASN A 67 1.13 4.24 -14.02
C ASN A 67 -0.07 4.56 -14.91
N LEU A 68 0.16 4.91 -16.18
CA LEU A 68 -0.93 5.16 -17.13
C LEU A 68 -1.80 3.91 -17.35
N ILE A 69 -1.16 2.74 -17.50
CA ILE A 69 -1.84 1.44 -17.59
C ILE A 69 -2.71 1.20 -16.35
N PHE A 70 -2.15 1.41 -15.16
CA PHE A 70 -2.89 1.28 -13.91
C PHE A 70 -4.12 2.20 -13.89
N LEU A 71 -3.97 3.49 -14.20
CA LEU A 71 -5.05 4.45 -14.19
C LEU A 71 -6.16 4.13 -15.21
N GLN A 72 -5.79 3.66 -16.40
CA GLN A 72 -6.75 3.45 -17.49
C GLN A 72 -7.41 2.07 -17.47
N GLN A 73 -6.69 1.03 -17.04
CA GLN A 73 -7.13 -0.36 -17.18
C GLN A 73 -7.50 -1.01 -15.86
N VAL A 74 -6.84 -0.63 -14.76
CA VAL A 74 -7.00 -1.31 -13.46
C VAL A 74 -7.90 -0.50 -12.53
N LEU A 75 -7.69 0.81 -12.44
CA LEU A 75 -8.41 1.67 -11.51
C LEU A 75 -9.93 1.61 -11.69
N LEU A 76 -10.41 1.57 -12.94
CA LEU A 76 -11.84 1.48 -13.23
C LEU A 76 -12.45 0.19 -12.67
N GLN A 77 -11.76 -0.94 -12.85
CA GLN A 77 -12.19 -2.23 -12.30
C GLN A 77 -12.21 -2.20 -10.76
N LEU A 78 -11.20 -1.61 -10.13
CA LEU A 78 -11.17 -1.50 -8.66
C LEU A 78 -12.32 -0.64 -8.11
N LEU A 79 -12.73 0.40 -8.86
CA LEU A 79 -13.89 1.22 -8.50
C LEU A 79 -15.22 0.45 -8.68
N ASP A 80 -15.29 -0.45 -9.66
CA ASP A 80 -16.42 -1.40 -9.82
C ASP A 80 -16.50 -2.36 -8.65
N ASP A 81 -15.37 -2.98 -8.28
CA ASP A 81 -15.30 -3.94 -7.18
C ASP A 81 -15.60 -3.29 -5.81
N ALA A 82 -15.25 -2.01 -5.65
CA ALA A 82 -15.59 -1.21 -4.46
C ALA A 82 -17.02 -0.65 -4.46
N HIS A 83 -17.85 -1.03 -5.45
CA HIS A 83 -19.22 -0.58 -5.62
C HIS A 83 -19.38 0.95 -5.71
N VAL A 84 -18.36 1.66 -6.22
CA VAL A 84 -18.44 3.09 -6.46
C VAL A 84 -19.35 3.33 -7.68
N SER A 85 -20.49 3.98 -7.49
CA SER A 85 -21.47 4.18 -8.57
C SER A 85 -20.90 5.02 -9.74
N ALA A 86 -21.41 4.81 -10.95
CA ALA A 86 -21.00 5.57 -12.13
C ALA A 86 -21.21 7.09 -11.98
N ALA A 87 -22.25 7.51 -11.25
CA ALA A 87 -22.50 8.93 -10.95
C ALA A 87 -21.37 9.52 -10.09
N ILE A 88 -20.94 8.79 -9.06
CA ILE A 88 -19.81 9.20 -8.21
C ILE A 88 -18.52 9.23 -9.04
N ARG A 89 -18.28 8.23 -9.91
CA ARG A 89 -17.10 8.22 -10.79
C ARG A 89 -17.02 9.41 -11.73
N SER A 90 -18.15 9.82 -12.31
CA SER A 90 -18.20 11.00 -13.17
C SER A 90 -17.83 12.29 -12.43
N SER A 91 -17.98 12.32 -11.10
CA SER A 91 -17.59 13.46 -10.25
C SER A 91 -16.14 13.40 -9.76
N MET A 92 -15.43 12.30 -10.00
CA MET A 92 -14.04 12.13 -9.53
C MET A 92 -13.00 12.80 -10.43
N TRP A 93 -13.32 13.05 -11.71
CA TRP A 93 -12.39 13.52 -12.73
C TRP A 93 -12.50 15.03 -13.05
N PHE A 94 -12.92 15.83 -12.07
CA PHE A 94 -13.00 17.30 -12.20
C PHE A 94 -11.70 17.99 -11.81
#